data_AF-A0A0S8G0K1-F1
#
_entry.id   AF-A0A0S8G0K1-F1
#
_cell.length_a   1.000
_cell.length_b   1.000
_cell.length_c   1.000
_cell.angle_alpha   90.00
_cell.angle_beta   90.00
_cell.angle_gamma   90.00
#
_symmetry.space_group_name_H-M   'P 1'
#
loop_
_entity.id
_entity.type
_entity.pdbx_description
1 polymer ?
#
loop_
_entity_poly.entity_id
_entity_poly.type
_entity_poly.pdbx_seq_one_letter_code
_entity_poly.pdbx_strand_id
1 'polypeptide(L)'
;MARTLLEFFADEAGDYLQKFERVLDTQEAPDADELRRLARALRGSARMADQDAIARAAGAVQAVADDLLAGRRHWGPEVRAALGSAVTEIREMVGAVEGPQKDLAERAADLAKRLGESAAAPPPPVKDDERFRRYLGTELRGLASEIGDALGVLERDPRNREPLKNLLRRIRPLRGIEGVDEIPSVGAAVAAVEEVILRIADTSATVGPGHLVLFRRAQQALGDVATELIRGGEPGPAPYGGAEIEDLKEQVLDTVAQREVTWISELFYDGAGPHLEDCPMAEQGAGSWEAFFALEATGTLDTIERLRLEMAGGGTGAAKAAERLAYTFRQLRERAVIFGHADLGRVARRAAAAVRAGEDSPASRLDVLAVEFETTVEALRSYLEASEDEDRGKAIDRAEESLGAVTQPSEVDVVDIESLTYSPEGALARARELSSEAGGLLQVTEPDFDRAHLLLEEVLGLVQHALHGTGVTR
;
A
#
# COMPACT_ATOMS: atom_id res chain seq x y z
N MET A 1 -26.22 -5.12 -41.67
CA MET A 1 -27.15 -4.88 -40.55
C MET A 1 -26.31 -4.72 -39.29
N ALA A 2 -26.64 -3.78 -38.41
CA ALA A 2 -25.91 -3.60 -37.15
C ALA A 2 -26.20 -4.81 -36.25
N ARG A 3 -25.17 -5.44 -35.67
CA ARG A 3 -25.34 -6.52 -34.71
C ARG A 3 -26.08 -6.01 -33.49
N THR A 4 -26.97 -6.82 -32.94
CA THR A 4 -27.61 -6.49 -31.67
C THR A 4 -26.62 -6.68 -30.51
N LEU A 5 -26.86 -5.99 -29.39
CA LEU A 5 -26.06 -6.14 -28.17
C LEU A 5 -26.05 -7.58 -27.65
N LEU A 6 -27.15 -8.30 -27.89
CA LEU A 6 -27.35 -9.71 -27.53
C LEU A 6 -26.48 -10.65 -28.37
N GLU A 7 -26.43 -10.41 -29.69
CA GLU A 7 -25.56 -11.16 -30.62
C GLU A 7 -24.08 -10.94 -30.29
N PHE A 8 -23.70 -9.70 -29.98
CA PHE A 8 -22.34 -9.38 -29.54
C PHE A 8 -21.99 -10.12 -28.24
N PHE A 9 -22.90 -10.10 -27.26
CA PHE A 9 -22.73 -10.83 -26.02
C PHE A 9 -22.60 -12.35 -26.24
N ALA A 10 -23.46 -12.96 -27.08
CA ALA A 10 -23.43 -14.39 -27.33
C ALA A 10 -22.09 -14.83 -27.97
N ASP A 11 -21.58 -14.06 -28.93
CA ASP A 11 -20.26 -14.28 -29.55
C ASP A 11 -19.14 -14.16 -28.50
N GLU A 12 -19.11 -13.07 -27.74
CA GLU A 12 -18.05 -12.79 -26.77
C GLU A 12 -18.07 -13.79 -25.60
N ALA A 13 -19.26 -14.14 -25.11
CA ALA A 13 -19.46 -15.17 -24.10
C ALA A 13 -18.99 -16.55 -24.60
N GLY A 14 -19.25 -16.87 -25.88
CA GLY A 14 -18.74 -18.07 -26.53
C GLY A 14 -17.22 -18.17 -26.48
N ASP A 15 -16.52 -17.07 -26.78
CA ASP A 15 -15.06 -16.97 -26.71
C ASP A 15 -14.52 -17.16 -25.29
N TYR A 16 -15.14 -16.52 -24.29
CA TYR A 16 -14.76 -16.71 -22.89
C TYR A 16 -14.96 -18.15 -22.42
N LEU A 17 -16.10 -18.77 -22.76
CA LEU A 17 -16.40 -20.15 -22.39
C LEU A 17 -15.44 -21.15 -23.05
N GLN A 18 -15.03 -20.90 -24.30
CA GLN A 18 -14.03 -21.73 -24.96
C GLN A 18 -12.64 -21.58 -24.32
N LYS A 19 -12.27 -20.37 -23.88
CA LYS A 19 -11.04 -20.15 -23.10
C LYS A 19 -11.10 -20.88 -21.75
N PHE A 20 -12.25 -20.85 -21.08
CA PHE A 20 -12.49 -21.60 -19.84
C PHE A 20 -12.26 -23.09 -20.02
N GLU A 21 -12.85 -23.70 -21.05
CA GLU A 21 -12.67 -25.13 -21.33
C GLU A 21 -11.19 -25.48 -21.54
N ARG A 22 -10.45 -24.66 -22.30
CA ARG A 22 -9.01 -24.86 -22.51
C ARG A 22 -8.21 -24.80 -21.20
N VAL A 23 -8.58 -23.89 -20.30
CA VAL A 23 -7.95 -23.78 -18.98
C VAL A 23 -8.31 -24.98 -18.09
N LEU A 24 -9.53 -25.51 -18.19
CA LEU A 24 -9.98 -26.65 -17.39
C LEU A 24 -9.54 -28.02 -17.95
N ASP A 25 -9.07 -28.08 -19.19
CA ASP A 25 -8.64 -29.33 -19.84
C ASP A 25 -7.24 -29.80 -19.40
N THR A 26 -6.45 -28.91 -18.79
CA THR A 26 -5.13 -29.27 -18.24
C THR A 26 -5.24 -30.30 -17.11
N GLN A 27 -4.32 -31.27 -17.07
CA GLN A 27 -4.25 -32.23 -15.95
C GLN A 27 -3.74 -31.60 -14.65
N GLU A 28 -2.95 -30.53 -14.77
CA GLU A 28 -2.44 -29.74 -13.67
C GLU A 28 -3.45 -28.71 -13.17
N ALA A 29 -3.20 -28.13 -11.99
CA ALA A 29 -4.02 -27.07 -11.44
C ALA A 29 -4.01 -25.84 -12.38
N PRO A 30 -5.17 -25.35 -12.82
CA PRO A 30 -5.25 -24.19 -13.70
C PRO A 30 -4.81 -22.93 -12.97
N ASP A 31 -4.33 -21.94 -13.73
CA ASP A 31 -4.10 -20.60 -13.20
C ASP A 31 -5.43 -20.01 -12.69
N ALA A 32 -5.59 -19.98 -11.36
CA ALA A 32 -6.79 -19.48 -10.72
C ALA A 32 -7.00 -17.97 -10.98
N ASP A 33 -5.94 -17.20 -11.27
CA ASP A 33 -6.08 -15.81 -11.70
C ASP A 33 -6.67 -15.70 -13.11
N GLU A 34 -6.29 -16.59 -14.01
CA GLU A 34 -6.88 -16.66 -15.35
C GLU A 34 -8.36 -17.06 -15.29
N LEU A 35 -8.70 -18.07 -14.49
CA LEU A 35 -10.10 -18.44 -14.23
C LEU A 35 -10.91 -17.25 -13.69
N ARG A 36 -10.36 -16.49 -12.75
CA ARG A 36 -11.00 -15.30 -12.20
C ARG A 36 -11.18 -14.20 -13.24
N ARG A 37 -10.16 -13.94 -14.08
CA ARG A 37 -10.22 -12.95 -15.16
C ARG A 37 -11.31 -13.30 -16.17
N LEU A 38 -11.36 -14.54 -16.62
CA LEU A 38 -12.38 -15.03 -17.56
C LEU A 38 -13.78 -14.94 -16.94
N ALA A 39 -13.95 -15.30 -15.66
CA ALA A 39 -15.24 -15.24 -14.96
C ALA A 39 -15.74 -13.79 -14.84
N ARG A 40 -14.84 -12.88 -14.49
CA ARG A 40 -15.13 -11.45 -14.37
C ARG A 40 -15.50 -10.84 -15.72
N ALA A 41 -14.78 -11.17 -16.78
CA ALA A 41 -15.06 -10.67 -18.13
C ALA A 41 -16.43 -11.16 -18.63
N LEU A 42 -16.73 -12.45 -18.48
CA LEU A 42 -18.02 -13.04 -18.83
C LEU A 42 -19.18 -12.40 -18.04
N ARG A 43 -18.98 -12.19 -16.74
CA ARG A 43 -19.96 -11.50 -15.88
C ARG A 43 -20.20 -10.04 -16.32
N GLY A 44 -19.13 -9.34 -16.71
CA GLY A 44 -19.21 -7.96 -17.21
C GLY A 44 -20.01 -7.89 -18.51
N SER A 45 -19.67 -8.74 -19.49
CA SER A 45 -20.37 -8.82 -20.77
C SER A 45 -21.85 -9.19 -20.59
N ALA A 46 -22.16 -10.15 -19.70
CA ALA A 46 -23.54 -10.51 -19.38
C ALA A 46 -24.36 -9.35 -18.76
N ARG A 47 -23.76 -8.55 -17.88
CA ARG A 47 -24.43 -7.35 -17.33
C ARG A 47 -24.67 -6.29 -18.37
N MET A 48 -23.73 -6.09 -19.29
CA MET A 48 -23.89 -5.12 -20.37
C MET A 48 -25.07 -5.50 -21.27
N ALA A 49 -25.33 -6.80 -21.47
CA ALA A 49 -26.44 -7.32 -22.27
C ALA A 49 -27.73 -7.62 -21.47
N ASP A 50 -27.84 -7.10 -20.24
CA ASP A 50 -29.00 -7.28 -19.35
C ASP A 50 -29.35 -8.76 -19.06
N GLN A 51 -28.33 -9.62 -19.03
CA GLN A 51 -28.45 -11.06 -18.75
C GLN A 51 -28.06 -11.37 -17.29
N ASP A 52 -28.86 -10.89 -16.35
CA ASP A 52 -28.57 -10.99 -14.91
C ASP A 52 -28.40 -12.43 -14.40
N ALA A 53 -29.16 -13.38 -14.93
CA ALA A 53 -29.04 -14.79 -14.57
C ALA A 53 -27.65 -15.34 -14.93
N ILE A 54 -27.15 -15.02 -16.13
CA ILE A 54 -25.83 -15.45 -16.59
C ILE A 54 -24.73 -14.72 -15.81
N ALA A 55 -24.91 -13.43 -15.54
CA ALA A 55 -23.99 -12.66 -14.69
C ALA A 55 -23.87 -13.25 -13.28
N ARG A 56 -24.97 -13.75 -12.70
CA ARG A 56 -24.97 -14.42 -11.40
C ARG A 56 -24.23 -15.76 -11.45
N ALA A 57 -24.47 -16.59 -12.47
CA ALA A 57 -23.77 -17.85 -12.65
C ALA A 57 -22.26 -17.65 -12.84
N ALA A 58 -21.85 -16.69 -13.67
CA ALA A 58 -20.44 -16.31 -13.84
C ALA A 58 -19.83 -15.78 -12.53
N GLY A 59 -20.60 -15.06 -11.72
CA GLY A 59 -20.19 -14.63 -10.37
C GLY A 59 -19.92 -15.79 -9.42
N ALA A 60 -20.69 -16.88 -9.50
CA ALA A 60 -20.44 -18.07 -8.69
C ALA A 60 -19.15 -18.80 -9.11
N VAL A 61 -18.88 -18.89 -10.41
CA VAL A 61 -17.59 -19.40 -10.93
C VAL A 61 -16.43 -18.52 -10.46
N GLN A 62 -16.60 -17.20 -10.49
CA GLN A 62 -15.59 -16.26 -9.98
C GLN A 62 -15.29 -16.50 -8.49
N ALA A 63 -16.31 -16.75 -7.66
CA ALA A 63 -16.13 -17.03 -6.23
C ALA A 63 -15.30 -18.30 -5.98
N VAL A 64 -15.48 -19.35 -6.80
CA VAL A 64 -14.64 -20.56 -6.74
C VAL A 64 -13.19 -20.24 -7.11
N ALA A 65 -12.96 -19.40 -8.13
CA ALA A 65 -11.61 -18.95 -8.48
C ALA A 65 -10.97 -18.09 -7.37
N ASP A 66 -11.75 -17.23 -6.71
CA ASP A 66 -11.31 -16.43 -5.57
C ASP A 66 -10.96 -17.32 -4.36
N ASP A 67 -11.69 -18.40 -4.11
CA ASP A 67 -11.37 -19.39 -3.07
C ASP A 67 -10.11 -20.20 -3.39
N LEU A 68 -9.91 -20.58 -4.65
CA LEU A 68 -8.69 -21.26 -5.10
C LEU A 68 -7.47 -20.33 -4.94
N LEU A 69 -7.58 -19.05 -5.33
CA LEU A 69 -6.52 -18.05 -5.15
C LEU A 69 -6.19 -17.80 -3.68
N ALA A 70 -7.20 -17.82 -2.82
CA ALA A 70 -7.03 -17.62 -1.39
C ALA A 70 -6.63 -18.90 -0.62
N GLY A 71 -6.48 -20.03 -1.31
CA GLY A 71 -6.15 -21.32 -0.69
C GLY A 71 -7.27 -21.91 0.18
N ARG A 72 -8.48 -21.34 0.16
CA ARG A 72 -9.65 -21.85 0.92
C ARG A 72 -10.28 -23.08 0.29
N ARG A 73 -9.96 -23.35 -0.98
CA ARG A 73 -10.40 -24.53 -1.73
C ARG A 73 -9.19 -25.16 -2.40
N HIS A 74 -9.08 -26.48 -2.35
CA HIS A 74 -8.04 -27.22 -3.03
C HIS A 74 -8.46 -27.60 -4.44
N TRP A 75 -7.55 -27.54 -5.40
CA TRP A 75 -7.82 -28.04 -6.75
C TRP A 75 -7.84 -29.57 -6.75
N GLY A 76 -8.93 -30.16 -7.21
CA GLY A 76 -9.07 -31.61 -7.29
C GLY A 76 -10.12 -32.04 -8.31
N PRO A 77 -10.29 -33.35 -8.52
CA PRO A 77 -11.24 -33.88 -9.51
C PRO A 77 -12.67 -33.37 -9.32
N GLU A 78 -13.10 -33.19 -8.07
CA GLU A 78 -14.43 -32.66 -7.73
C GLU A 78 -14.60 -31.20 -8.16
N VAL A 79 -13.64 -30.34 -7.82
CA VAL A 79 -13.67 -28.91 -8.22
C VAL A 79 -13.57 -28.76 -9.73
N ARG A 80 -12.74 -29.58 -10.38
CA ARG A 80 -12.63 -29.62 -11.85
C ARG A 80 -13.96 -30.02 -12.50
N ALA A 81 -14.60 -31.08 -12.01
CA ALA A 81 -15.88 -31.55 -12.51
C ALA A 81 -16.99 -30.51 -12.28
N ALA A 82 -17.01 -29.88 -11.10
CA ALA A 82 -17.97 -28.84 -10.76
C ALA A 82 -17.83 -27.59 -11.67
N LEU A 83 -16.60 -27.12 -11.89
CA LEU A 83 -16.34 -26.00 -12.80
C LEU A 83 -16.63 -26.36 -14.26
N GLY A 84 -16.29 -27.57 -14.70
CA GLY A 84 -16.64 -28.06 -16.04
C GLY A 84 -18.14 -28.10 -16.27
N SER A 85 -18.90 -28.67 -15.32
CA SER A 85 -20.37 -28.67 -15.36
C SER A 85 -20.92 -27.25 -15.39
N ALA A 86 -20.40 -26.34 -14.56
CA ALA A 86 -20.84 -24.96 -14.53
C ALA A 86 -20.60 -24.23 -15.86
N VAL A 87 -19.44 -24.45 -16.51
CA VAL A 87 -19.14 -23.87 -17.83
C VAL A 87 -20.07 -24.40 -18.90
N THR A 88 -20.37 -25.70 -18.92
CA THR A 88 -21.34 -26.30 -19.85
C THR A 88 -22.74 -25.72 -19.63
N GLU A 89 -23.18 -25.59 -18.38
CA GLU A 89 -24.50 -25.02 -18.08
C GLU A 89 -24.60 -23.54 -18.44
N ILE A 90 -23.54 -22.75 -18.22
CA ILE A 90 -23.50 -21.34 -18.65
C ILE A 90 -23.54 -21.25 -20.17
N ARG A 91 -22.88 -22.17 -20.90
CA ARG A 91 -22.95 -22.25 -22.36
C ARG A 91 -24.37 -22.50 -22.85
N GLU A 92 -25.09 -23.41 -22.21
CA GLU A 92 -26.51 -23.64 -22.51
C GLU A 92 -27.38 -22.42 -22.22
N MET A 93 -27.12 -21.72 -21.10
CA MET A 93 -27.83 -20.50 -20.77
C MET A 93 -27.59 -19.41 -21.81
N VAL A 94 -26.35 -19.21 -22.26
CA VAL A 94 -25.98 -18.27 -23.34
C VAL A 94 -26.69 -18.61 -24.65
N GLY A 95 -26.74 -19.90 -25.03
CA GLY A 95 -27.46 -20.35 -26.22
C GLY A 95 -28.99 -20.18 -26.15
N ALA A 96 -29.55 -20.10 -24.94
CA ALA A 96 -30.98 -19.92 -24.71
C ALA A 96 -31.42 -18.44 -24.66
N VAL A 97 -30.49 -17.48 -24.76
CA VAL A 97 -30.78 -16.04 -24.63
C VAL A 97 -31.67 -15.50 -25.76
N GLU A 98 -31.64 -16.13 -26.94
CA GLU A 98 -32.53 -15.81 -28.07
C GLU A 98 -33.91 -16.50 -27.99
N GLY A 99 -34.11 -17.38 -27.00
CA GLY A 99 -35.32 -18.18 -26.80
C GLY A 99 -36.15 -17.77 -25.58
N PRO A 100 -37.19 -18.56 -25.21
CA PRO A 100 -38.01 -18.28 -24.03
C PRO A 100 -37.17 -18.39 -22.75
N GLN A 101 -36.93 -17.26 -22.08
CA GLN A 101 -36.07 -17.12 -20.89
C GLN A 101 -36.63 -17.75 -19.59
N LYS A 102 -37.60 -18.68 -19.68
CA LYS A 102 -38.15 -19.33 -18.50
C LYS A 102 -37.05 -20.16 -17.82
N ASP A 103 -36.95 -20.03 -16.51
CA ASP A 103 -36.12 -20.84 -15.62
C ASP A 103 -34.61 -20.50 -15.58
N LEU A 104 -34.11 -19.51 -16.35
CA LEU A 104 -32.69 -19.11 -16.31
C LEU A 104 -32.25 -18.62 -14.92
N ALA A 105 -33.10 -17.86 -14.23
CA ALA A 105 -32.80 -17.34 -12.90
C ALA A 105 -32.71 -18.43 -11.82
N GLU A 106 -33.56 -19.47 -11.93
CA GLU A 106 -33.56 -20.63 -11.03
C GLU A 106 -32.32 -21.51 -11.28
N ARG A 107 -32.03 -21.81 -12.55
CA ARG A 107 -30.80 -22.51 -12.96
C ARG A 107 -29.53 -21.81 -12.45
N ALA A 108 -29.47 -20.49 -12.55
CA ALA A 108 -28.34 -19.70 -12.04
C ALA A 108 -28.22 -19.77 -10.51
N ALA A 109 -29.34 -19.81 -9.79
CA ALA A 109 -29.35 -19.94 -8.33
C ALA A 109 -28.90 -21.34 -7.89
N ASP A 110 -29.38 -22.40 -8.56
CA ASP A 110 -29.00 -23.78 -8.29
C ASP A 110 -27.53 -24.05 -8.60
N LEU A 111 -27.01 -23.48 -9.70
CA LEU A 111 -25.58 -23.52 -10.02
C LEU A 111 -24.76 -22.84 -8.92
N ALA A 112 -25.16 -21.63 -8.49
CA ALA A 112 -24.45 -20.90 -7.44
C ALA A 112 -24.43 -21.68 -6.12
N LYS A 113 -25.55 -22.31 -5.76
CA LYS A 113 -25.66 -23.16 -4.57
C LYS A 113 -24.74 -24.37 -4.65
N ARG A 114 -24.74 -25.12 -5.75
CA ARG A 114 -23.86 -26.30 -5.94
C ARG A 114 -22.38 -25.94 -5.85
N LEU A 115 -21.96 -24.84 -6.49
CA LEU A 115 -20.59 -24.36 -6.41
C LEU A 115 -20.19 -23.91 -4.99
N GLY A 116 -21.16 -23.44 -4.20
CA GLY A 116 -20.99 -23.11 -2.78
C GLY A 116 -20.97 -24.32 -1.85
N GLU A 117 -21.78 -25.35 -2.10
CA GLU A 117 -21.85 -26.58 -1.29
C GLU A 117 -20.64 -27.50 -1.50
N SER A 118 -20.03 -27.47 -2.70
CA SER A 118 -18.75 -28.12 -3.00
C SER A 118 -17.55 -27.53 -2.22
N ALA A 119 -17.78 -26.61 -1.28
CA ALA A 119 -16.79 -25.96 -0.42
C ALA A 119 -16.54 -26.67 0.93
N ALA A 120 -17.22 -27.78 1.24
CA ALA A 120 -16.96 -28.52 2.48
C ALA A 120 -15.61 -29.25 2.39
N ALA A 121 -14.55 -28.59 2.84
CA ALA A 121 -13.23 -29.20 2.98
C ALA A 121 -13.28 -30.40 3.95
N PRO A 122 -12.54 -31.50 3.70
CA PRO A 122 -12.25 -32.48 4.73
C PRO A 122 -11.56 -31.79 5.91
N PRO A 123 -11.77 -32.25 7.16
CA PRO A 123 -11.09 -31.66 8.31
C PRO A 123 -9.57 -31.69 8.10
N PRO A 124 -8.85 -30.62 8.49
CA PRO A 124 -7.40 -30.58 8.35
C PRO A 124 -6.76 -31.78 9.07
N PRO A 125 -5.74 -32.42 8.47
CA PRO A 125 -4.99 -33.47 9.14
C PRO A 125 -4.35 -32.91 10.42
N VAL A 126 -4.30 -33.73 11.46
CA VAL A 126 -3.75 -33.37 12.77
C VAL A 126 -2.25 -33.02 12.63
N LYS A 127 -1.79 -31.95 13.31
CA LYS A 127 -0.42 -31.35 13.27
C LYS A 127 0.77 -32.34 13.33
N ASP A 128 0.55 -33.58 13.78
CA ASP A 128 1.59 -34.61 13.95
C ASP A 128 1.69 -35.65 12.82
N ASP A 129 0.94 -35.50 11.73
CA ASP A 129 0.98 -36.46 10.62
C ASP A 129 2.30 -36.35 9.82
N GLU A 130 3.01 -37.47 9.68
CA GLU A 130 4.18 -37.61 8.80
C GLU A 130 3.87 -37.17 7.36
N ARG A 131 2.62 -37.36 6.91
CA ARG A 131 2.15 -36.90 5.60
C ARG A 131 2.13 -35.37 5.50
N PHE A 132 1.68 -34.69 6.55
CA PHE A 132 1.66 -33.23 6.61
C PHE A 132 3.07 -32.66 6.61
N ARG A 133 3.98 -33.23 7.43
CA ARG A 133 5.40 -32.82 7.43
C ARG A 133 6.06 -32.99 6.06
N ARG A 134 5.81 -34.12 5.39
CA ARG A 134 6.35 -34.38 4.03
C ARG A 134 5.77 -33.42 2.98
N TYR A 135 4.48 -33.12 3.07
CA TYR A 135 3.84 -32.11 2.22
C TYR A 135 4.48 -30.74 2.43
N LEU A 136 4.52 -30.26 3.67
CA LEU A 136 5.10 -28.96 4.01
C LEU A 136 6.57 -28.87 3.58
N GLY A 137 7.36 -29.91 3.84
CA GLY A 137 8.75 -29.95 3.39
C GLY A 137 8.89 -29.90 1.86
N THR A 138 7.93 -30.44 1.11
CA THR A 138 7.91 -30.33 -0.37
C THR A 138 7.62 -28.89 -0.81
N GLU A 139 6.66 -28.22 -0.16
CA GLU A 139 6.33 -26.83 -0.44
C GLU A 139 7.48 -25.87 -0.10
N LEU A 140 8.12 -26.05 1.06
CA LEU A 140 9.28 -25.25 1.47
C LEU A 140 10.47 -25.42 0.52
N ARG A 141 10.71 -26.66 0.04
CA ARG A 141 11.73 -26.91 -0.99
C ARG A 141 11.39 -26.21 -2.31
N GLY A 142 10.12 -26.22 -2.70
CA GLY A 142 9.64 -25.50 -3.88
C GLY A 142 9.92 -24.00 -3.78
N LEU A 143 9.54 -23.39 -2.65
CA LEU A 143 9.83 -21.97 -2.39
C LEU A 143 11.34 -21.68 -2.39
N ALA A 144 12.16 -22.51 -1.75
CA ALA A 144 13.62 -22.34 -1.74
C ALA A 144 14.21 -22.41 -3.17
N SER A 145 13.69 -23.28 -4.04
CA SER A 145 14.11 -23.34 -5.45
C SER A 145 13.73 -22.06 -6.19
N GLU A 146 12.49 -21.59 -6.02
CA GLU A 146 12.02 -20.35 -6.65
C GLU A 146 12.80 -19.12 -6.20
N ILE A 147 13.18 -19.03 -4.92
CA ILE A 147 14.06 -17.97 -4.41
C ILE A 147 15.43 -18.03 -5.13
N GLY A 148 15.96 -19.23 -5.37
CA GLY A 148 17.20 -19.43 -6.12
C GLY A 148 17.12 -18.94 -7.56
N ASP A 149 16.04 -19.28 -8.26
CA ASP A 149 15.82 -18.84 -9.63
C ASP A 149 15.64 -17.31 -9.69
N ALA A 150 14.90 -16.75 -8.74
CA ALA A 150 14.71 -15.31 -8.60
C ALA A 150 16.04 -14.59 -8.36
N LEU A 151 16.90 -15.11 -7.47
CA LEU A 151 18.24 -14.58 -7.23
C LEU A 151 19.05 -14.48 -8.53
N GLY A 152 19.06 -15.54 -9.35
CA GLY A 152 19.79 -15.54 -10.61
C GLY A 152 19.27 -14.51 -11.64
N VAL A 153 17.97 -14.22 -11.64
CA VAL A 153 17.40 -13.15 -12.48
C VAL A 153 17.75 -11.77 -11.90
N LEU A 154 17.56 -11.57 -10.60
CA LEU A 154 17.75 -10.29 -9.92
C LEU A 154 19.21 -9.85 -9.86
N GLU A 155 20.17 -10.79 -9.86
CA GLU A 155 21.59 -10.49 -9.99
C GLU A 155 21.94 -9.88 -11.36
N ARG A 156 21.24 -10.30 -12.42
CA ARG A 156 21.45 -9.79 -13.79
C ARG A 156 20.62 -8.56 -14.07
N ASP A 157 19.40 -8.51 -13.54
CA ASP A 157 18.46 -7.40 -13.68
C ASP A 157 17.83 -7.04 -12.33
N PRO A 158 18.49 -6.17 -11.53
CA PRO A 158 18.00 -5.73 -10.22
C PRO A 158 16.69 -4.93 -10.22
N ARG A 159 16.19 -4.52 -11.39
CA ARG A 159 14.93 -3.77 -11.55
C ARG A 159 13.76 -4.68 -11.89
N ASN A 160 14.01 -5.94 -12.24
CA ASN A 160 12.96 -6.86 -12.62
C ASN A 160 12.05 -7.18 -11.42
N ARG A 161 10.77 -6.81 -11.55
CA ARG A 161 9.76 -7.03 -10.50
C ARG A 161 9.08 -8.38 -10.59
N GLU A 162 9.18 -9.05 -11.73
CA GLU A 162 8.46 -10.30 -11.97
C GLU A 162 8.89 -11.43 -11.01
N PRO A 163 10.20 -11.65 -10.76
CA PRO A 163 10.63 -12.64 -9.78
C PRO A 163 10.07 -12.36 -8.37
N LEU A 164 10.04 -11.10 -7.95
CA LEU A 164 9.55 -10.70 -6.62
C LEU A 164 8.04 -10.95 -6.47
N LYS A 165 7.26 -10.66 -7.50
CA LYS A 165 5.81 -10.93 -7.53
C LYS A 165 5.52 -12.43 -7.44
N ASN A 166 6.31 -13.25 -8.16
CA ASN A 166 6.16 -14.70 -8.12
C ASN A 166 6.43 -15.26 -6.72
N LEU A 167 7.49 -14.77 -6.05
CA LEU A 167 7.78 -15.14 -4.67
C LEU A 167 6.65 -14.78 -3.70
N LEU A 168 6.07 -13.57 -3.80
CA LEU A 168 4.91 -13.19 -2.96
C LEU A 168 3.70 -14.11 -3.19
N ARG A 169 3.44 -14.51 -4.43
CA ARG A 169 2.35 -15.45 -4.75
C ARG A 169 2.60 -16.82 -4.10
N ARG A 170 3.85 -17.26 -4.02
CA ARG A 170 4.23 -18.55 -3.40
C ARG A 170 4.22 -18.51 -1.88
N ILE A 171 4.55 -17.38 -1.27
CA ILE A 171 4.60 -17.21 0.18
C ILE A 171 3.19 -17.21 0.80
N ARG A 172 2.19 -16.59 0.15
CA ARG A 172 0.85 -16.41 0.71
C ARG A 172 0.13 -17.70 1.15
N PRO A 173 0.12 -18.79 0.37
CA PRO A 173 -0.48 -20.04 0.82
C PRO A 173 0.20 -20.63 2.07
N LEU A 174 1.51 -20.44 2.23
CA LEU A 174 2.27 -20.95 3.38
C LEU A 174 1.90 -20.23 4.68
N ARG A 175 1.64 -18.92 4.62
CA ARG A 175 1.09 -18.13 5.74
C ARG A 175 -0.28 -18.62 6.21
N GLY A 176 -1.05 -19.25 5.31
CA GLY A 176 -2.37 -19.81 5.62
C GLY A 176 -2.32 -21.16 6.35
N ILE A 177 -1.15 -21.78 6.45
CA ILE A 177 -0.97 -23.06 7.12
C ILE A 177 -0.71 -22.79 8.61
N GLU A 178 -1.64 -23.23 9.45
CA GLU A 178 -1.55 -23.06 10.90
C GLU A 178 -0.26 -23.70 11.46
N GLY A 179 0.54 -22.90 12.18
CA GLY A 179 1.76 -23.34 12.85
C GLY A 179 3.03 -23.34 11.98
N VAL A 180 2.98 -22.91 10.71
CA VAL A 180 4.20 -22.72 9.90
C VAL A 180 5.14 -21.70 10.52
N ASP A 181 4.59 -20.65 11.13
CA ASP A 181 5.36 -19.61 11.81
C ASP A 181 6.02 -20.11 13.12
N GLU A 182 5.53 -21.22 13.68
CA GLU A 182 6.08 -21.86 14.89
C GLU A 182 7.31 -22.74 14.56
N ILE A 183 7.56 -23.04 13.28
CA ILE A 183 8.68 -23.86 12.86
C ILE A 183 9.98 -23.03 12.91
N PRO A 184 11.03 -23.52 13.59
CA PRO A 184 12.30 -22.81 13.70
C PRO A 184 12.82 -22.35 12.34
N SER A 185 13.23 -21.08 12.26
CA SER A 185 13.78 -20.40 11.07
C SER A 185 12.84 -20.23 9.87
N VAL A 186 11.74 -20.97 9.76
CA VAL A 186 10.79 -20.86 8.64
C VAL A 186 9.97 -19.58 8.72
N GLY A 187 9.35 -19.31 9.88
CA GLY A 187 8.55 -18.10 10.08
C GLY A 187 9.37 -16.83 9.81
N ALA A 188 10.56 -16.74 10.42
CA ALA A 188 11.50 -15.63 10.20
C ALA A 188 11.93 -15.49 8.74
N ALA A 189 12.28 -16.60 8.07
CA ALA A 189 12.69 -16.57 6.65
C ALA A 189 11.56 -16.08 5.73
N VAL A 190 10.36 -16.60 5.89
CA VAL A 190 9.20 -16.24 5.07
C VAL A 190 8.79 -14.79 5.32
N ALA A 191 8.71 -14.37 6.59
CA ALA A 191 8.38 -13.00 6.97
C ALA A 191 9.41 -12.00 6.43
N ALA A 192 10.70 -12.26 6.63
CA ALA A 192 11.77 -11.38 6.16
C ALA A 192 11.78 -11.20 4.64
N VAL A 193 11.60 -12.28 3.88
CA VAL A 193 11.52 -12.21 2.41
C VAL A 193 10.32 -11.37 1.98
N GLU A 194 9.14 -11.62 2.55
CA GLU A 194 7.93 -10.89 2.20
C GLU A 194 8.02 -9.40 2.55
N GLU A 195 8.44 -9.06 3.77
CA GLU A 195 8.57 -7.68 4.23
C GLU A 195 9.55 -6.89 3.36
N VAL A 196 10.71 -7.47 3.04
CA VAL A 196 11.70 -6.84 2.17
C VAL A 196 11.16 -6.65 0.75
N ILE A 197 10.45 -7.64 0.18
CA ILE A 197 9.83 -7.49 -1.14
C ILE A 197 8.78 -6.37 -1.13
N LEU A 198 7.92 -6.33 -0.11
CA LEU A 198 6.90 -5.29 0.01
C LEU A 198 7.53 -3.91 0.17
N ARG A 199 8.61 -3.77 0.95
CA ARG A 199 9.34 -2.51 1.09
C ARG A 199 9.98 -2.07 -0.23
N ILE A 200 10.57 -3.00 -0.98
CA ILE A 200 11.12 -2.75 -2.31
C ILE A 200 10.03 -2.25 -3.28
N ALA A 201 8.84 -2.84 -3.21
CA ALA A 201 7.71 -2.43 -4.05
C ALA A 201 7.19 -1.03 -3.66
N ASP A 202 7.03 -0.77 -2.37
CA ASP A 202 6.56 0.50 -1.80
C ASP A 202 7.50 1.67 -2.14
N THR A 203 8.80 1.46 -1.96
CA THR A 203 9.84 2.47 -2.23
C THR A 203 10.28 2.53 -3.69
N SER A 204 9.79 1.61 -4.53
CA SER A 204 10.30 1.42 -5.90
C SER A 204 11.84 1.22 -5.99
N ALA A 205 12.49 0.79 -4.90
CA ALA A 205 13.95 0.60 -4.83
C ALA A 205 14.45 -0.56 -5.70
N THR A 206 15.72 -0.55 -6.11
CA THR A 206 16.33 -1.69 -6.84
C THR A 206 16.81 -2.77 -5.88
N VAL A 207 16.88 -4.01 -6.34
CA VAL A 207 17.39 -5.13 -5.54
C VAL A 207 18.92 -5.02 -5.41
N GLY A 208 19.38 -4.33 -4.36
CA GLY A 208 20.79 -4.26 -3.98
C GLY A 208 21.38 -5.51 -3.31
N PRO A 209 22.70 -5.52 -3.05
CA PRO A 209 23.44 -6.67 -2.52
C PRO A 209 22.94 -7.20 -1.17
N GLY A 210 22.49 -6.31 -0.27
CA GLY A 210 21.94 -6.69 1.03
C GLY A 210 20.68 -7.56 0.89
N HIS A 211 19.77 -7.19 -0.02
CA HIS A 211 18.58 -7.99 -0.31
C HIS A 211 18.96 -9.39 -0.83
N LEU A 212 19.96 -9.48 -1.72
CA LEU A 212 20.43 -10.76 -2.27
C LEU A 212 21.06 -11.66 -1.20
N VAL A 213 21.78 -11.07 -0.24
CA VAL A 213 22.33 -11.81 0.91
C VAL A 213 21.18 -12.37 1.77
N LEU A 214 20.20 -11.55 2.11
CA LEU A 214 19.03 -11.98 2.87
C LEU A 214 18.24 -13.08 2.16
N PHE A 215 17.94 -12.92 0.86
CA PHE A 215 17.26 -13.95 0.08
C PHE A 215 18.04 -15.27 0.00
N ARG A 216 19.37 -15.22 -0.13
CA ARG A 216 20.21 -16.45 -0.06
C ARG A 216 20.13 -17.11 1.31
N ARG A 217 20.13 -16.34 2.40
CA ARG A 217 20.01 -16.89 3.75
C ARG A 217 18.66 -17.53 3.99
N ALA A 218 17.59 -16.86 3.58
CA ALA A 218 16.24 -17.41 3.62
C ALA A 218 16.12 -18.69 2.78
N GLN A 219 16.66 -18.70 1.55
CA GLN A 219 16.71 -19.88 0.70
C GLN A 219 17.37 -21.07 1.40
N GLN A 220 18.55 -20.86 2.00
CA GLN A 220 19.30 -21.90 2.71
C GLN A 220 18.50 -22.45 3.89
N ALA A 221 17.99 -21.58 4.76
CA ALA A 221 17.21 -21.98 5.94
C ALA A 221 15.95 -22.79 5.55
N LEU A 222 15.22 -22.34 4.53
CA LEU A 222 14.04 -23.06 4.03
C LEU A 222 14.40 -24.43 3.43
N GLY A 223 15.50 -24.51 2.67
CA GLY A 223 15.98 -25.77 2.08
C GLY A 223 16.46 -26.80 3.11
N ASP A 224 17.11 -26.34 4.18
CA ASP A 224 17.58 -27.19 5.28
C ASP A 224 16.39 -27.79 6.04
N VAL A 225 15.45 -26.94 6.47
CA VAL A 225 14.23 -27.38 7.17
C VAL A 225 13.38 -28.29 6.28
N ALA A 226 13.21 -27.96 5.00
CA ALA A 226 12.52 -28.80 4.04
C ALA A 226 13.10 -30.21 3.95
N THR A 227 14.43 -30.33 4.03
CA THR A 227 15.13 -31.61 3.98
C THR A 227 14.87 -32.46 5.22
N GLU A 228 14.81 -31.84 6.40
CA GLU A 228 14.49 -32.52 7.67
C GLU A 228 13.04 -33.01 7.68
N LEU A 229 12.10 -32.14 7.30
CA LEU A 229 10.67 -32.48 7.24
C LEU A 229 10.37 -33.61 6.25
N ILE A 230 11.01 -33.63 5.08
CA ILE A 230 10.84 -34.70 4.08
C ILE A 230 11.39 -36.05 4.57
N ARG A 231 12.46 -36.02 5.37
CA ARG A 231 13.03 -37.21 6.02
C ARG A 231 12.18 -37.71 7.19
N GLY A 232 11.14 -36.97 7.59
CA GLY A 232 10.28 -37.30 8.73
C GLY A 232 10.89 -36.93 10.08
N GLY A 233 11.93 -36.09 10.11
CA GLY A 233 12.50 -35.57 11.35
C GLY A 233 11.70 -34.37 11.88
N GLU A 234 11.83 -34.10 13.18
CA GLU A 234 11.46 -32.80 13.73
C GLU A 234 12.50 -31.76 13.31
N PRO A 235 12.07 -30.59 12.81
CA PRO A 235 12.99 -29.54 12.41
C PRO A 235 13.76 -29.03 13.63
N GLY A 236 15.07 -29.24 13.63
CA GLY A 236 15.95 -28.68 14.64
C GLY A 236 16.15 -27.18 14.43
N PRO A 237 16.80 -26.47 15.38
CA PRO A 237 17.31 -25.14 15.09
C PRO A 237 18.31 -25.25 13.93
N ALA A 238 17.94 -24.73 12.76
CA ALA A 238 18.79 -24.76 11.57
C ALA A 238 20.16 -24.14 11.89
N PRO A 239 21.26 -24.62 11.28
CA PRO A 239 22.59 -24.06 11.49
C PRO A 239 22.71 -22.57 11.12
N TYR A 240 21.80 -22.07 10.26
CA TYR A 240 21.56 -20.65 10.00
C TYR A 240 20.21 -20.29 10.63
N GLY A 241 20.27 -19.61 11.77
CA GLY A 241 19.11 -19.40 12.64
C GLY A 241 18.21 -18.25 12.19
N GLY A 242 16.94 -18.30 12.60
CA GLY A 242 15.98 -17.21 12.39
C GLY A 242 16.47 -15.84 12.89
N ALA A 243 17.29 -15.81 13.95
CA ALA A 243 17.89 -14.57 14.46
C ALA A 243 18.84 -13.89 13.47
N GLU A 244 19.70 -14.64 12.75
CA GLU A 244 20.59 -14.06 11.73
C GLU A 244 19.78 -13.47 10.57
N ILE A 245 18.67 -14.11 10.21
CA ILE A 245 17.76 -13.63 9.16
C ILE A 245 17.07 -12.34 9.59
N GLU A 246 16.61 -12.26 10.83
CA GLU A 246 16.01 -11.04 11.39
C GLU A 246 17.03 -9.91 11.49
N ASP A 247 18.26 -10.17 11.95
CA ASP A 247 19.33 -9.16 11.99
C ASP A 247 19.64 -8.62 10.58
N LEU A 248 19.71 -9.50 9.58
CA LEU A 248 19.91 -9.10 8.19
C LEU A 248 18.72 -8.31 7.65
N LYS A 249 17.50 -8.65 8.07
CA LYS A 249 16.28 -7.94 7.68
C LYS A 249 16.31 -6.52 8.21
N GLU A 250 16.58 -6.35 9.51
CA GLU A 250 16.72 -5.04 10.14
C GLU A 250 17.81 -4.21 9.44
N GLN A 251 19.00 -4.76 9.23
CA GLN A 251 20.08 -4.07 8.51
C GLN A 251 19.67 -3.61 7.11
N VAL A 252 18.96 -4.46 6.36
CA VAL A 252 18.49 -4.15 5.00
C VAL A 252 17.43 -3.05 5.02
N LEU A 253 16.46 -3.12 5.93
CA LEU A 253 15.39 -2.14 6.06
C LEU A 253 15.92 -0.78 6.56
N ASP A 254 16.85 -0.79 7.50
CA ASP A 254 17.53 0.41 8.01
C ASP A 254 18.42 1.05 6.94
N THR A 255 19.12 0.25 6.12
CA THR A 255 19.92 0.79 5.00
C THR A 255 19.05 1.48 3.95
N VAL A 256 17.82 1.02 3.75
CA VAL A 256 16.84 1.66 2.83
C VAL A 256 16.25 2.92 3.48
N ALA A 257 16.07 2.95 4.80
CA ALA A 257 15.65 4.15 5.54
C ALA A 257 16.76 5.23 5.62
N GLN A 258 18.03 4.82 5.71
CA GLN A 258 19.19 5.71 5.85
C GLN A 258 19.84 6.14 4.53
N ARG A 259 19.49 5.51 3.40
CA ARG A 259 19.88 6.03 2.09
C ARG A 259 19.03 7.25 1.78
N GLU A 260 19.48 8.39 2.30
CA GLU A 260 19.26 9.67 1.65
C GLU A 260 19.77 9.51 0.21
N VAL A 261 18.87 9.23 -0.73
CA VAL A 261 19.20 9.14 -2.15
C VAL A 261 19.60 10.54 -2.57
N THR A 262 20.90 10.84 -2.47
CA THR A 262 21.49 12.03 -3.06
C THR A 262 21.49 11.81 -4.56
N TRP A 263 20.60 12.50 -5.25
CA TRP A 263 20.49 12.37 -6.69
C TRP A 263 21.77 12.89 -7.35
N ILE A 264 22.14 12.34 -8.52
CA ILE A 264 23.34 12.82 -9.24
C ILE A 264 23.28 14.34 -9.45
N SER A 265 22.08 14.90 -9.65
CA SER A 265 21.86 16.36 -9.76
C SER A 265 22.14 17.14 -8.47
N GLU A 266 22.13 16.50 -7.30
CA GLU A 266 22.50 17.07 -6.00
C GLU A 266 24.00 16.94 -5.71
N LEU A 267 24.73 16.16 -6.51
CA LEU A 267 26.20 16.07 -6.46
C LEU A 267 26.88 17.19 -7.28
N PHE A 268 26.11 18.00 -8.01
CA PHE A 268 26.60 19.08 -8.85
C PHE A 268 26.15 20.45 -8.31
N TYR A 269 27.02 21.45 -8.46
CA TYR A 269 26.80 22.79 -7.93
C TYR A 269 26.02 23.64 -8.94
N ASP A 270 25.04 24.43 -8.47
CA ASP A 270 24.27 25.40 -9.29
C ASP A 270 25.12 26.58 -9.83
N GLY A 271 26.43 26.64 -9.51
CA GLY A 271 27.36 27.72 -9.87
C GLY A 271 28.46 27.29 -10.84
N ALA A 272 29.67 27.85 -10.70
CA ALA A 272 30.83 27.59 -11.58
C ALA A 272 31.49 26.21 -11.39
N GLY A 273 30.70 25.18 -11.05
CA GLY A 273 31.16 23.79 -10.88
C GLY A 273 30.90 22.93 -12.12
N PRO A 274 31.36 21.67 -12.13
CA PRO A 274 30.96 20.70 -13.13
C PRO A 274 29.42 20.57 -13.10
N HIS A 275 28.80 20.64 -14.27
CA HIS A 275 27.37 20.55 -14.46
C HIS A 275 27.04 19.31 -15.29
N LEU A 276 25.80 18.82 -15.17
CA LEU A 276 25.23 17.88 -16.12
C LEU A 276 25.06 18.62 -17.46
N GLU A 277 25.91 18.31 -18.44
CA GLU A 277 25.81 18.91 -19.78
C GLU A 277 24.60 18.41 -20.56
N ASP A 278 24.19 17.15 -20.37
CA ASP A 278 22.98 16.59 -21.00
C ASP A 278 22.54 15.29 -20.32
N CYS A 279 21.22 15.11 -20.16
CA CYS A 279 20.63 13.86 -19.71
C CYS A 279 20.05 13.15 -20.94
N PRO A 280 20.50 11.93 -21.29
CA PRO A 280 20.05 11.28 -22.52
C PRO A 280 18.54 11.03 -22.47
N MET A 281 17.80 11.75 -23.32
CA MET A 281 16.36 11.57 -23.52
C MET A 281 16.11 10.25 -24.25
N ALA A 282 15.21 9.41 -23.72
CA ALA A 282 14.75 8.21 -24.43
C ALA A 282 14.00 8.60 -25.72
N GLU A 283 14.07 7.76 -26.76
CA GLU A 283 13.59 8.06 -28.11
C GLU A 283 12.07 8.35 -28.21
N GLN A 284 11.72 9.16 -29.22
CA GLN A 284 10.41 9.75 -29.49
C GLN A 284 9.30 8.70 -29.78
N GLY A 285 8.25 8.69 -28.96
CA GLY A 285 7.01 7.97 -29.22
C GLY A 285 5.79 8.91 -29.30
N ALA A 286 5.21 9.03 -30.49
CA ALA A 286 3.81 9.38 -30.84
C ALA A 286 3.00 10.48 -30.10
N GLY A 287 3.61 11.38 -29.31
CA GLY A 287 2.96 12.57 -28.73
C GLY A 287 3.96 13.71 -28.51
N SER A 288 3.51 14.95 -28.33
CA SER A 288 4.44 16.01 -27.90
C SER A 288 4.89 15.71 -26.47
N TRP A 289 6.20 15.74 -26.22
CA TRP A 289 6.79 15.56 -24.88
C TRP A 289 6.15 16.49 -23.85
N GLU A 290 5.79 17.69 -24.29
CA GLU A 290 5.05 18.68 -23.50
C GLU A 290 3.68 18.17 -23.04
N ALA A 291 2.90 17.54 -23.93
CA ALA A 291 1.59 17.00 -23.58
C ALA A 291 1.70 15.81 -22.63
N PHE A 292 2.72 14.96 -22.82
CA PHE A 292 3.01 13.87 -21.90
C PHE A 292 3.45 14.38 -20.52
N PHE A 293 4.37 15.35 -20.48
CA PHE A 293 4.78 16.00 -19.25
C PHE A 293 3.59 16.63 -18.53
N ALA A 294 2.79 17.43 -19.24
CA ALA A 294 1.62 18.10 -18.66
C ALA A 294 0.63 17.10 -18.09
N LEU A 295 0.35 15.99 -18.78
CA LEU A 295 -0.55 14.94 -18.29
C LEU A 295 -0.01 14.29 -17.00
N GLU A 296 1.25 13.87 -17.01
CA GLU A 296 1.90 13.21 -15.87
C GLU A 296 2.08 14.15 -14.67
N ALA A 297 2.47 15.40 -14.92
CA ALA A 297 2.61 16.43 -13.90
C ALA A 297 1.25 16.80 -13.31
N THR A 298 0.18 16.86 -14.11
CA THR A 298 -1.19 17.08 -13.63
C THR A 298 -1.63 15.95 -12.69
N GLY A 299 -1.44 14.68 -13.08
CA GLY A 299 -1.76 13.55 -12.20
C GLY A 299 -0.92 13.51 -10.92
N THR A 300 0.31 14.01 -10.99
CA THR A 300 1.18 14.17 -9.81
C THR A 300 0.66 15.29 -8.89
N LEU A 301 0.21 16.43 -9.44
CA LEU A 301 -0.42 17.52 -8.69
C LEU A 301 -1.76 17.11 -8.07
N ASP A 302 -2.58 16.30 -8.74
CA ASP A 302 -3.80 15.73 -8.16
C ASP A 302 -3.49 14.84 -6.94
N THR A 303 -2.38 14.09 -7.02
CA THR A 303 -1.90 13.26 -5.90
C THR A 303 -1.39 14.12 -4.74
N ILE A 304 -0.64 15.18 -5.05
CA ILE A 304 -0.17 16.18 -4.07
C ILE A 304 -1.36 16.81 -3.36
N GLU A 305 -2.39 17.24 -4.09
CA GLU A 305 -3.58 17.86 -3.51
C GLU A 305 -4.35 16.89 -2.60
N ARG A 306 -4.54 15.64 -3.04
CA ARG A 306 -5.16 14.61 -2.20
C ARG A 306 -4.38 14.37 -0.90
N LEU A 307 -3.04 14.30 -0.97
CA LEU A 307 -2.18 14.09 0.18
C LEU A 307 -2.16 15.32 1.11
N ARG A 308 -2.22 16.54 0.56
CA ARG A 308 -2.36 17.78 1.30
C ARG A 308 -3.66 17.79 2.12
N LEU A 309 -4.78 17.43 1.51
CA LEU A 309 -6.06 17.32 2.20
C LEU A 309 -6.07 16.20 3.26
N GLU A 310 -5.40 15.08 2.99
CA GLU A 310 -5.19 14.00 3.97
C GLU A 310 -4.34 14.47 5.16
N MET A 311 -3.31 15.29 4.90
CA MET A 311 -2.46 15.92 5.91
C MET A 311 -3.25 16.92 6.76
N ALA A 312 -4.14 17.72 6.16
CA ALA A 312 -4.98 18.72 6.83
C ALA A 312 -6.15 18.14 7.65
N GLY A 313 -6.49 16.86 7.44
CA GLY A 313 -7.61 16.20 8.12
C GLY A 313 -7.34 15.88 9.59
N GLY A 314 -6.10 16.05 10.05
CA GLY A 314 -5.65 15.66 11.39
C GLY A 314 -5.68 14.15 11.64
N GLY A 315 -4.99 13.71 12.70
CA GLY A 315 -4.97 12.31 13.16
C GLY A 315 -3.68 11.57 12.86
N THR A 316 -3.66 10.26 13.16
CA THR A 316 -2.45 9.41 13.06
C THR A 316 -1.93 9.25 11.63
N GLY A 317 -2.73 9.59 10.62
CA GLY A 317 -2.36 9.55 9.21
C GLY A 317 -1.59 10.78 8.71
N ALA A 318 -1.63 11.92 9.42
CA ALA A 318 -1.10 13.19 8.94
C ALA A 318 0.42 13.15 8.68
N ALA A 319 1.19 12.56 9.60
CA ALA A 319 2.65 12.41 9.43
C ALA A 319 3.00 11.53 8.21
N LYS A 320 2.26 10.42 8.01
CA LYS A 320 2.44 9.54 6.85
C LYS A 320 2.01 10.23 5.55
N ALA A 321 0.99 11.08 5.60
CA ALA A 321 0.59 11.91 4.47
C ALA A 321 1.67 12.94 4.13
N ALA A 322 2.29 13.56 5.13
CA ALA A 322 3.42 14.49 4.96
C ALA A 322 4.63 13.81 4.29
N GLU A 323 5.05 12.63 4.77
CA GLU A 323 6.15 11.86 4.17
C GLU A 323 5.88 11.56 2.69
N ARG A 324 4.66 11.09 2.38
CA ARG A 324 4.23 10.81 1.01
C ARG A 324 4.17 12.07 0.16
N LEU A 325 3.70 13.19 0.73
CA LEU A 325 3.62 14.48 0.06
C LEU A 325 5.01 15.00 -0.33
N ALA A 326 5.97 14.95 0.60
CA ALA A 326 7.36 15.32 0.33
C ALA A 326 7.98 14.45 -0.76
N TYR A 327 7.68 13.15 -0.75
CA TYR A 327 8.10 12.23 -1.80
C TYR A 327 7.48 12.57 -3.16
N THR A 328 6.17 12.84 -3.22
CA THR A 328 5.48 13.19 -4.48
C THR A 328 5.98 14.52 -5.06
N PHE A 329 6.27 15.53 -4.23
CA PHE A 329 6.91 16.77 -4.70
C PHE A 329 8.31 16.53 -5.30
N ARG A 330 9.11 15.60 -4.73
CA ARG A 330 10.40 15.21 -5.34
C ARG A 330 10.22 14.56 -6.71
N GLN A 331 9.25 13.66 -6.87
CA GLN A 331 8.94 13.07 -8.17
C GLN A 331 8.52 14.12 -9.21
N LEU A 332 7.70 15.10 -8.80
CA LEU A 332 7.34 16.23 -9.65
C LEU A 332 8.59 17.00 -10.09
N ARG A 333 9.51 17.31 -9.15
CA ARG A 333 10.78 17.98 -9.44
C ARG A 333 11.63 17.22 -10.45
N GLU A 334 11.81 15.92 -10.25
CA GLU A 334 12.62 15.08 -11.14
C GLU A 334 12.06 15.09 -12.56
N ARG A 335 10.74 14.88 -12.67
CA ARG A 335 10.06 14.92 -13.96
C ARG A 335 10.18 16.29 -14.61
N ALA A 336 9.98 17.37 -13.86
CA ALA A 336 10.11 18.73 -14.38
C ALA A 336 11.50 18.99 -14.99
N VAL A 337 12.56 18.60 -14.28
CA VAL A 337 13.94 18.78 -14.76
C VAL A 337 14.21 17.96 -16.02
N ILE A 338 13.75 16.70 -16.07
CA ILE A 338 13.93 15.82 -17.25
C ILE A 338 13.31 16.43 -18.51
N PHE A 339 12.18 17.14 -18.36
CA PHE A 339 11.45 17.73 -19.47
C PHE A 339 11.78 19.23 -19.69
N GLY A 340 12.83 19.76 -19.05
CA GLY A 340 13.29 21.14 -19.27
C GLY A 340 12.54 22.23 -18.48
N HIS A 341 11.67 21.86 -17.54
CA HIS A 341 10.93 22.78 -16.67
C HIS A 341 11.70 23.05 -15.36
N ALA A 342 12.90 23.60 -15.48
CA ALA A 342 13.81 23.79 -14.33
C ALA A 342 13.19 24.66 -13.21
N ASP A 343 12.42 25.69 -13.57
CA ASP A 343 11.78 26.60 -12.61
C ASP A 343 10.73 25.88 -11.75
N LEU A 344 9.84 25.10 -12.39
CA LEU A 344 8.88 24.25 -11.68
C LEU A 344 9.60 23.24 -10.80
N GLY A 345 10.71 22.66 -11.29
CA GLY A 345 11.57 21.78 -10.53
C GLY A 345 12.12 22.42 -9.25
N ARG A 346 12.53 23.70 -9.30
CA ARG A 346 13.01 24.42 -8.10
C ARG A 346 11.90 24.63 -7.07
N VAL A 347 10.70 25.03 -7.50
CA VAL A 347 9.55 25.20 -6.61
C VAL A 347 9.20 23.88 -5.93
N ALA A 348 9.08 22.80 -6.71
CA ALA A 348 8.77 21.47 -6.18
C ALA A 348 9.85 20.95 -5.21
N ARG A 349 11.15 21.24 -5.46
CA ARG A 349 12.25 20.95 -4.53
C ARG A 349 12.07 21.64 -3.19
N ARG A 350 11.81 22.96 -3.22
CA ARG A 350 11.62 23.77 -2.00
C ARG A 350 10.37 23.33 -1.24
N ALA A 351 9.29 22.97 -1.94
CA ALA A 351 8.08 22.44 -1.32
C ALA A 351 8.36 21.12 -0.59
N ALA A 352 9.05 20.18 -1.23
CA ALA A 352 9.47 18.92 -0.60
C ALA A 352 10.38 19.13 0.63
N ALA A 353 11.22 20.16 0.62
CA ALA A 353 12.08 20.49 1.77
C ALA A 353 11.27 21.09 2.92
N ALA A 354 10.30 21.97 2.61
CA ALA A 354 9.41 22.57 3.60
C ALA A 354 8.50 21.54 4.28
N VAL A 355 7.95 20.56 3.53
CA VAL A 355 7.19 19.44 4.11
C VAL A 355 8.07 18.61 5.06
N ARG A 356 9.27 18.24 4.62
CA ARG A 356 10.21 17.45 5.45
C ARG A 356 10.62 18.16 6.72
N ALA A 357 10.88 19.47 6.67
CA ALA A 357 11.18 20.25 7.86
C ALA A 357 10.00 20.27 8.87
N GLY A 358 8.77 20.03 8.38
CA GLY A 358 7.58 19.93 9.20
C GLY A 358 7.24 18.52 9.71
N GLU A 359 7.88 17.45 9.22
CA GLU A 359 7.49 16.05 9.53
C GLU A 359 7.57 15.72 11.03
N ASP A 360 8.56 16.27 11.74
CA ASP A 360 8.73 16.12 13.19
C ASP A 360 7.88 17.10 14.01
N SER A 361 7.10 17.98 13.36
CA SER A 361 6.28 18.97 14.04
C SER A 361 4.97 18.38 14.56
N PRO A 362 4.34 19.01 15.58
CA PRO A 362 3.01 18.62 16.03
C PRO A 362 1.99 18.59 14.89
N ALA A 363 0.98 17.70 14.98
CA ALA A 363 -0.06 17.56 13.95
C ALA A 363 -0.75 18.89 13.57
N SER A 364 -0.93 19.79 14.53
CA SER A 364 -1.49 21.13 14.27
C SER A 364 -0.62 21.98 13.34
N ARG A 365 0.71 21.80 13.36
CA ARG A 365 1.61 22.49 12.43
C ARG A 365 1.54 21.88 11.04
N LEU A 366 1.36 20.56 10.92
CA LEU A 366 1.13 19.89 9.64
C LEU A 366 -0.19 20.36 9.00
N ASP A 367 -1.25 20.57 9.79
CA ASP A 367 -2.50 21.14 9.30
C ASP A 367 -2.30 22.55 8.73
N VAL A 368 -1.59 23.43 9.46
CA VAL A 368 -1.27 24.79 8.98
C VAL A 368 -0.45 24.72 7.70
N LEU A 369 0.59 23.88 7.68
CA LEU A 369 1.43 23.69 6.51
C LEU A 369 0.62 23.22 5.29
N ALA A 370 -0.33 22.31 5.50
CA ALA A 370 -1.22 21.83 4.45
C ALA A 370 -2.09 22.93 3.85
N VAL A 371 -2.60 23.85 4.69
CA VAL A 371 -3.38 25.01 4.22
C VAL A 371 -2.49 25.97 3.44
N GLU A 372 -1.29 26.28 3.95
CA GLU A 372 -0.37 27.22 3.30
C GLU A 372 0.13 26.72 1.93
N PHE A 373 0.19 25.40 1.70
CA PHE A 373 0.56 24.83 0.41
C PHE A 373 -0.49 24.96 -0.70
N GLU A 374 -1.75 25.29 -0.37
CA GLU A 374 -2.84 25.38 -1.35
C GLU A 374 -2.49 26.33 -2.50
N THR A 375 -2.03 27.54 -2.15
CA THR A 375 -1.67 28.55 -3.15
C THR A 375 -0.46 28.13 -4.00
N THR A 376 0.50 27.41 -3.42
CA THR A 376 1.62 26.83 -4.18
C THR A 376 1.13 25.79 -5.19
N VAL A 377 0.24 24.88 -4.80
CA VAL A 377 -0.29 23.83 -5.68
C VAL A 377 -1.12 24.42 -6.83
N GLU A 378 -1.97 25.41 -6.52
CA GLU A 378 -2.74 26.13 -7.55
C GLU A 378 -1.84 26.83 -8.56
N ALA A 379 -0.80 27.51 -8.09
CA ALA A 379 0.16 28.19 -8.96
C ALA A 379 0.91 27.19 -9.87
N LEU A 380 1.31 26.03 -9.34
CA LEU A 380 1.91 24.97 -10.14
C LEU A 380 0.94 24.39 -11.19
N ARG A 381 -0.36 24.34 -10.90
CA ARG A 381 -1.37 23.94 -11.90
C ARG A 381 -1.51 24.99 -13.00
N SER A 382 -1.57 26.27 -12.63
CA SER A 382 -1.57 27.37 -13.62
C SER A 382 -0.34 27.36 -14.53
N TYR A 383 0.83 26.96 -14.00
CA TYR A 383 2.04 26.78 -14.82
C TYR A 383 1.85 25.72 -15.92
N LEU A 384 1.22 24.59 -15.62
CA LEU A 384 0.99 23.51 -16.59
C LEU A 384 -0.06 23.86 -17.64
N GLU A 385 -1.04 24.68 -17.27
CA GLU A 385 -2.11 25.14 -18.16
C GLU A 385 -1.68 26.31 -19.06
N ALA A 386 -0.63 27.04 -18.68
CA ALA A 386 -0.11 28.17 -19.42
C ALA A 386 0.55 27.75 -20.75
N SER A 387 0.07 28.34 -21.84
CA SER A 387 0.64 28.18 -23.19
C SER A 387 1.76 29.17 -23.50
N GLU A 388 1.88 30.26 -22.72
CA GLU A 388 2.87 31.32 -22.91
C GLU A 388 3.91 31.33 -21.77
N ASP A 389 5.18 31.54 -22.10
CA ASP A 389 6.28 31.54 -21.12
C ASP A 389 6.15 32.67 -20.07
N GLU A 390 5.54 33.80 -20.44
CA GLU A 390 5.30 34.90 -19.50
C GLU A 390 4.34 34.49 -18.38
N ASP A 391 3.28 33.75 -18.71
CA ASP A 391 2.30 33.28 -17.73
C ASP A 391 2.87 32.14 -16.88
N ARG A 392 3.73 31.30 -17.47
CA ARG A 392 4.54 30.33 -16.72
C ARG A 392 5.44 31.03 -15.69
N GLY A 393 6.10 32.12 -16.08
CA GLY A 393 6.91 32.94 -15.18
C GLY A 393 6.10 33.49 -14.00
N LYS A 394 4.95 34.11 -14.26
CA LYS A 394 4.04 34.62 -13.21
C LYS A 394 3.56 33.52 -12.25
N ALA A 395 3.29 32.34 -12.78
CA ALA A 395 2.89 31.19 -11.97
C ALA A 395 4.02 30.72 -11.04
N ILE A 396 5.27 30.70 -11.53
CA ILE A 396 6.45 30.40 -10.69
C ILE A 396 6.64 31.45 -9.61
N ASP A 397 6.59 32.74 -9.96
CA ASP A 397 6.77 33.84 -9.00
C ASP A 397 5.74 33.74 -7.86
N ARG A 398 4.47 33.49 -8.19
CA ARG A 398 3.40 33.28 -7.21
C ARG A 398 3.63 32.06 -6.33
N ALA A 399 4.11 30.96 -6.91
CA ALA A 399 4.42 29.75 -6.16
C ALA A 399 5.60 29.97 -5.19
N GLU A 400 6.63 30.69 -5.62
CA GLU A 400 7.79 31.04 -4.80
C GLU A 400 7.44 32.01 -3.66
N GLU A 401 6.59 33.00 -3.91
CA GLU A 401 6.09 33.93 -2.89
C GLU A 401 5.30 33.18 -1.82
N SER A 402 4.34 32.34 -2.23
CA SER A 402 3.56 31.48 -1.33
C SER A 402 4.46 30.59 -0.48
N LEU A 403 5.47 29.98 -1.09
CA LEU A 403 6.38 29.08 -0.39
C LEU A 403 7.36 29.82 0.54
N GLY A 404 7.70 31.07 0.20
CA GLY A 404 8.43 31.97 1.07
C GLY A 404 7.68 32.23 2.37
N ALA A 405 6.36 32.45 2.29
CA ALA A 405 5.51 32.62 3.47
C ALA A 405 5.44 31.35 4.34
N VAL A 406 5.39 30.16 3.72
CA VAL A 406 5.37 28.86 4.42
C VAL A 406 6.68 28.58 5.18
N THR A 407 7.81 28.92 4.57
CA THR A 407 9.14 28.56 5.07
C THR A 407 9.72 29.55 6.06
N GLN A 408 9.19 30.77 6.12
CA GLN A 408 9.52 31.69 7.20
C GLN A 408 8.76 31.24 8.44
N PRO A 409 9.45 30.94 9.57
CA PRO A 409 8.76 30.71 10.82
C PRO A 409 7.92 31.96 11.09
N SER A 410 6.60 31.80 11.16
CA SER A 410 5.72 32.89 11.54
C SER A 410 6.29 33.46 12.83
N GLU A 411 6.66 34.73 12.85
CA GLU A 411 7.14 35.47 14.04
C GLU A 411 6.08 35.57 15.15
N VAL A 412 5.00 34.81 15.05
CA VAL A 412 3.87 34.79 15.96
C VAL A 412 4.12 33.72 17.03
N ASP A 413 4.08 34.17 18.28
CA ASP A 413 4.17 33.42 19.54
C ASP A 413 5.55 32.97 20.03
N VAL A 414 6.54 33.86 19.99
CA VAL A 414 7.41 33.99 21.17
C VAL A 414 6.57 34.65 22.27
N VAL A 415 5.79 33.84 22.98
CA VAL A 415 5.12 34.25 24.21
C VAL A 415 6.22 34.50 25.22
N ASP A 416 6.40 35.75 25.68
CA ASP A 416 7.38 36.09 26.71
C ASP A 416 7.22 35.10 27.86
N ILE A 417 8.31 34.46 28.30
CA ILE A 417 8.30 33.45 29.39
C ILE A 417 7.61 34.01 30.64
N GLU A 418 7.68 35.33 30.85
CA GLU A 418 7.03 36.04 31.95
C GLU A 418 5.50 35.96 31.87
N SER A 419 4.92 35.89 30.66
CA SER A 419 3.48 35.71 30.43
C SER A 419 3.01 34.24 30.53
N LEU A 420 3.94 33.27 30.55
CA LEU A 420 3.65 31.87 30.87
C LEU A 420 3.58 31.59 32.37
N THR A 421 3.95 32.57 33.21
CA THR A 421 3.82 32.47 34.65
C THR A 421 2.61 33.24 35.15
N TYR A 422 1.71 32.56 35.86
CA TYR A 422 0.61 33.24 36.53
C TYR A 422 1.16 34.20 37.60
N SER A 423 0.65 35.44 37.65
CA SER A 423 0.76 36.25 38.86
C SER A 423 0.06 35.53 40.02
N PRO A 424 0.44 35.76 41.30
CA PRO A 424 -0.22 35.10 42.43
C PRO A 424 -1.75 35.28 42.44
N GLU A 425 -2.21 36.45 42.02
CA GLU A 425 -3.63 36.79 41.89
C GLU A 425 -4.28 36.05 40.71
N GLY A 426 -3.59 35.98 39.56
CA GLY A 426 -4.04 35.22 38.39
C GLY A 426 -4.12 33.72 38.64
N ALA A 427 -3.16 33.17 39.38
CA ALA A 427 -3.14 31.76 39.78
C ALA A 427 -4.33 31.43 40.69
N LEU A 428 -4.66 32.29 41.66
CA LEU A 428 -5.84 32.12 42.51
C LEU A 428 -7.15 32.26 41.75
N ALA A 429 -7.24 33.19 40.80
CA ALA A 429 -8.43 33.33 39.96
C ALA A 429 -8.65 32.07 39.13
N ARG A 430 -7.59 31.56 38.48
CA ARG A 430 -7.66 30.33 37.69
C ARG A 430 -7.98 29.10 38.54
N ALA A 431 -7.36 28.98 39.71
CA ALA A 431 -7.66 27.90 40.65
C ALA A 431 -9.14 27.87 41.09
N ARG A 432 -9.78 29.03 41.23
CA ARG A 432 -11.22 29.11 41.56
C ARG A 432 -12.10 28.63 40.40
N GLU A 433 -11.78 29.02 39.17
CA GLU A 433 -12.50 28.56 37.98
C GLU A 433 -12.44 27.04 37.85
N LEU A 434 -11.24 26.48 37.90
CA LEU A 434 -11.00 25.04 37.79
C LEU A 434 -11.64 24.26 38.94
N SER A 435 -11.62 24.79 40.16
CA SER A 435 -12.33 24.19 41.30
C SER A 435 -13.85 24.17 41.10
N SER A 436 -14.41 25.20 40.46
CA SER A 436 -15.84 25.22 40.13
C SER A 436 -16.18 24.21 39.04
N GLU A 437 -15.31 24.05 38.03
CA GLU A 437 -15.48 23.06 36.97
C GLU A 437 -15.40 21.63 37.50
N ALA A 438 -14.39 21.33 38.33
CA ALA A 438 -14.27 20.04 39.01
C ALA A 438 -15.49 19.74 39.89
N GLY A 439 -16.02 20.74 40.61
CA GLY A 439 -17.25 20.61 41.38
C GLY A 439 -18.46 20.26 40.51
N GLY A 440 -18.57 20.83 39.32
CA GLY A 440 -19.61 20.48 38.34
C GLY A 440 -19.50 19.03 37.86
N LEU A 441 -18.28 18.56 37.56
CA LEU A 441 -18.03 17.18 37.12
C LEU A 441 -18.34 16.13 38.20
N LEU A 442 -18.27 16.50 39.48
CA LEU A 442 -18.60 15.59 40.58
C LEU A 442 -20.09 15.57 40.94
N GLN A 443 -20.89 16.51 40.43
CA GLN A 443 -22.32 16.64 40.74
C GLN A 443 -23.24 16.00 39.68
N VAL A 444 -22.70 15.54 38.55
CA VAL A 444 -23.47 14.85 37.51
C VAL A 444 -23.75 13.38 37.89
N THR A 445 -24.79 12.78 37.29
CA THR A 445 -25.27 11.42 37.62
C THR A 445 -24.22 10.32 37.39
N GLU A 446 -23.34 10.52 36.41
CA GLU A 446 -22.16 9.69 36.16
C GLU A 446 -20.91 10.60 36.18
N PRO A 447 -20.25 10.74 37.34
CA PRO A 447 -19.11 11.64 37.48
C PRO A 447 -17.86 11.12 36.75
N ASP A 448 -17.17 12.01 36.04
CA ASP A 448 -15.86 11.76 35.42
C ASP A 448 -14.75 12.04 36.45
N PHE A 449 -14.40 11.00 37.21
CA PHE A 449 -13.45 11.10 38.30
C PHE A 449 -12.02 11.36 37.83
N ASP A 450 -11.61 10.84 36.67
CA ASP A 450 -10.25 11.00 36.16
C ASP A 450 -10.02 12.46 35.75
N ARG A 451 -10.98 13.06 35.05
CA ARG A 451 -10.91 14.47 34.70
C ARG A 451 -11.01 15.38 35.93
N ALA A 452 -11.90 15.06 36.87
CA ALA A 452 -12.00 15.82 38.12
C ALA A 452 -10.70 15.77 38.94
N HIS A 453 -10.02 14.62 38.96
CA HIS A 453 -8.75 14.45 39.66
C HIS A 453 -7.65 15.34 39.04
N LEU A 454 -7.50 15.33 37.72
CA LEU A 454 -6.51 16.18 37.02
C LEU A 454 -6.75 17.68 37.28
N LEU A 455 -8.01 18.12 37.22
CA LEU A 455 -8.36 19.51 37.51
C LEU A 455 -8.02 19.89 38.96
N LEU A 456 -8.22 18.98 39.92
CA LEU A 456 -7.88 19.22 41.32
C LEU A 456 -6.36 19.28 41.56
N GLU A 457 -5.57 18.46 40.86
CA GLU A 457 -4.11 18.56 40.92
C GLU A 457 -3.60 19.89 40.38
N GLU A 458 -4.17 20.37 39.27
CA GLU A 458 -3.84 21.68 38.70
C GLU A 458 -4.22 22.83 39.64
N VAL A 459 -5.41 22.76 40.27
CA VAL A 459 -5.84 23.72 41.30
C VAL A 459 -4.84 23.78 42.46
N LEU A 460 -4.39 22.63 42.96
CA LEU A 460 -3.41 22.57 44.06
C LEU A 460 -2.07 23.19 43.66
N GLY A 461 -1.60 22.91 42.44
CA GLY A 461 -0.39 23.53 41.89
C GLY A 461 -0.48 25.05 41.82
N LEU A 462 -1.60 25.58 41.33
CA LEU A 462 -1.84 27.03 41.21
C LEU A 462 -1.96 27.71 42.59
N VAL A 463 -2.63 27.08 43.56
CA VAL A 463 -2.71 27.61 44.93
C VAL A 463 -1.34 27.61 45.58
N GLN A 464 -0.55 26.54 45.41
CA GLN A 464 0.81 26.48 45.93
C GLN A 464 1.68 27.58 45.32
N HIS A 465 1.62 27.79 44.00
CA HIS A 465 2.32 28.87 43.31
C HIS A 465 1.96 30.25 43.87
N ALA A 466 0.66 30.53 44.04
CA ALA A 466 0.20 31.79 44.62
C ALA A 466 0.69 32.02 46.07
N LEU A 467 0.72 30.97 46.89
CA LEU A 467 1.22 31.05 48.26
C LEU A 467 2.72 31.37 48.31
N HIS A 468 3.52 30.80 47.40
CA HIS A 468 4.96 31.10 47.32
C HIS A 468 5.23 32.51 46.79
N GLY A 469 4.42 32.99 45.84
CA GLY A 469 4.59 34.32 45.24
C GLY A 469 4.20 35.50 46.14
N THR A 470 3.43 35.28 47.22
CA THR A 470 3.04 36.34 48.17
C THR A 470 4.08 36.61 49.26
N GLY A 471 5.23 35.93 49.23
CA GLY A 471 6.32 36.13 50.20
C GLY A 471 5.97 35.67 51.63
N VAL A 472 4.88 34.91 51.80
CA VAL A 472 4.49 34.31 53.09
C VAL A 472 5.29 33.02 53.29
N THR A 473 6.62 33.14 53.42
CA THR A 473 7.44 32.07 53.96
C THR A 473 7.44 32.19 55.48
N ARG A 474 6.97 31.15 56.16
CA ARG A 474 7.20 30.94 57.58
C ARG A 474 8.52 30.21 57.78
#